data_AF-A0A536VUS4-F1
#
_entry.id   AF-A0A536VUS4-F1
#
_cell.length_a   1.000
_cell.length_b   1.000
_cell.length_c   1.000
_cell.angle_alpha   90.00
_cell.angle_beta   90.00
_cell.angle_gamma   90.00
#
_symmetry.space_group_name_H-M   'P 1'
#
loop_
_entity.id
_entity.type
_entity.pdbx_description
1 polymer ?
#
loop_
_entity_poly.entity_id
_entity_poly.type
_entity_poly.pdbx_seq_one_letter_code
_entity_poly.pdbx_strand_id
1 'polypeptide(L)' 'MFDIAFSEILVIAVVALVVIGPERLPKVARTLGHMFGRLQRYVNEVKADINREMELDELRKLQSEVQSAARD' A
#
# COMPACT_ATOMS: atom_id res chain seq x y z
N MET A 1 -0.76 -25.68 5.00
CA MET A 1 0.67 -25.30 4.93
C MET A 1 0.93 -23.88 5.45
N PHE A 2 0.00 -23.28 6.22
CA PHE A 2 0.22 -22.08 7.04
C PHE A 2 -0.75 -22.15 8.23
N ASP A 3 -0.67 -23.22 9.01
CA ASP A 3 -1.34 -23.28 10.31
C ASP A 3 -0.44 -22.56 11.31
N ILE A 4 -0.38 -21.23 11.19
CA ILE A 4 0.27 -20.41 12.22
C ILE A 4 -0.59 -20.50 13.47
N ALA A 5 -0.30 -21.54 14.26
CA ALA A 5 -0.92 -21.74 15.54
C ALA A 5 -0.50 -20.60 16.48
N PHE A 6 -1.35 -20.27 17.44
CA PHE A 6 -1.07 -19.25 18.45
C PHE A 6 0.30 -19.45 19.13
N SER A 7 0.74 -20.71 19.25
CA SER A 7 2.06 -21.09 19.75
C SER A 7 3.22 -20.54 18.92
N GLU A 8 3.14 -20.58 17.59
CA GLU A 8 4.22 -20.11 16.71
C GLU A 8 4.39 -18.59 16.79
N ILE A 9 3.28 -17.84 16.84
CA ILE A 9 3.31 -16.39 17.07
C ILE A 9 3.99 -16.06 18.40
N LEU A 10 3.68 -16.84 19.45
CA LEU A 10 4.25 -16.63 20.77
C LEU A 10 5.76 -16.91 20.78
N VAL A 11 6.22 -17.98 20.11
CA VAL A 11 7.65 -18.28 19.96
C VAL A 11 8.37 -17.16 19.21
N ILE A 12 7.82 -16.67 18.11
CA ILE A 12 8.39 -15.55 17.34
C ILE A 12 8.45 -14.28 18.21
N ALA A 13 7.40 -14.00 18.99
CA ALA A 13 7.39 -12.85 19.89
C ALA A 13 8.48 -12.95 20.96
N VAL A 14 8.68 -14.12 21.56
CA VAL A 14 9.76 -14.35 22.54
C VAL A 14 11.13 -14.15 21.89
N VAL A 15 11.37 -14.74 20.72
CA VAL A 15 12.65 -14.57 19.99
C VAL A 15 12.89 -13.10 19.66
N ALA A 16 11.87 -12.38 19.17
CA ALA A 16 11.96 -10.96 18.87
C ALA A 16 12.30 -10.13 20.12
N LEU A 17 11.69 -10.44 21.27
CA LEU A 17 12.00 -9.80 22.55
C LEU A 17 13.44 -10.05 23.01
N VAL A 18 13.97 -11.26 22.81
CA VAL A 18 15.35 -11.59 23.19
C VAL A 18 16.37 -10.91 22.28
N VAL A 19 16.15 -10.95 20.96
CA VAL A 19 17.11 -10.43 19.96
C VAL A 19 17.12 -8.91 19.93
N ILE A 20 15.94 -8.29 19.90
CA ILE A 20 15.79 -6.84 19.78
C ILE A 20 15.80 -6.19 21.17
N GLY A 21 15.25 -6.86 22.18
CA GLY A 21 15.02 -6.31 23.52
C GLY A 21 13.60 -5.72 23.66
N PRO A 22 12.93 -5.93 24.81
CA PRO A 22 11.55 -5.46 25.04
C PRO A 22 11.39 -3.93 24.95
N GLU A 23 12.43 -3.18 25.30
CA GLU A 23 12.41 -1.72 25.27
C GLU A 23 12.61 -1.15 23.86
N ARG A 24 13.27 -1.90 22.98
CA ARG A 24 13.63 -1.45 21.62
C ARG A 24 12.60 -1.88 20.58
N LEU A 25 11.90 -2.99 20.81
CA LEU A 25 10.85 -3.51 19.92
C LEU A 25 9.76 -2.45 19.59
N PRO A 26 9.21 -1.70 20.57
CA PRO A 26 8.23 -0.64 20.30
C PRO A 26 8.81 0.50 19.48
N LYS A 27 10.09 0.84 19.70
CA LYS A 27 10.78 1.90 18.98
C LYS A 27 10.96 1.51 17.50
N VAL A 28 11.41 0.29 17.24
CA VAL A 28 11.56 -0.25 15.88
C VAL A 28 10.22 -0.33 15.17
N ALA A 29 9.18 -0.87 15.84
CA ALA A 29 7.84 -0.95 15.27
C ALA A 29 7.29 0.44 14.90
N ARG A 30 7.48 1.45 15.76
CA ARG A 30 7.09 2.84 15.47
C ARG A 30 7.87 3.41 14.28
N THR A 31 9.19 3.23 14.23
CA THR A 31 10.00 3.74 13.12
C THR A 31 9.62 3.11 11.78
N LEU A 32 9.47 1.78 11.75
CA LEU A 32 9.03 1.05 10.57
C LEU A 32 7.60 1.45 10.18
N GLY A 33 6.70 1.56 11.14
CA GLY A 33 5.32 1.99 10.93
C GLY A 33 5.23 3.41 10.35
N HIS A 34 6.02 4.36 10.86
CA HIS A 34 6.08 5.71 10.30
C HIS A 34 6.62 5.73 8.87
N MET A 35 7.64 4.92 8.57
CA MET A 35 8.18 4.83 7.21
C MET A 35 7.16 4.21 6.25
N PHE A 36 6.52 3.12 6.66
CA PHE A 36 5.49 2.45 5.87
C PHE A 36 4.26 3.35 5.65
N GLY A 37 3.82 4.06 6.68
CA GLY A 37 2.70 5.00 6.59
C GLY A 37 2.98 6.17 5.64
N ARG A 38 4.22 6.68 5.61
CA ARG A 38 4.64 7.70 4.62
C ARG A 38 4.65 7.14 3.20
N LEU A 39 5.18 5.95 3.00
CA LEU A 39 5.16 5.28 1.68
C LEU A 39 3.74 5.03 1.20
N GLN A 40 2.86 4.54 2.08
CA GLN A 40 1.46 4.32 1.75
C GLN A 40 0.75 5.63 1.35
N ARG A 41 1.00 6.73 2.06
CA ARG A 41 0.48 8.05 1.67
C ARG A 41 0.98 8.49 0.30
N TYR A 42 2.28 8.36 0.04
CA TYR A 42 2.87 8.71 -1.25
C TYR A 42 2.25 7.88 -2.39
N VAL A 43 2.11 6.56 -2.20
CA VAL A 43 1.46 5.67 -3.18
C VAL A 43 0.01 6.09 -3.42
N ASN A 44 -0.71 6.50 -2.37
CA ASN A 44 -2.09 6.96 -2.51
C ASN A 44 -2.19 8.30 -3.25
N GLU A 45 -1.28 9.23 -3.00
CA GLU A 45 -1.19 10.52 -3.72
C GLU A 45 -0.90 10.27 -5.21
N VAL A 46 0.12 9.46 -5.53
CA VAL A 46 0.46 9.11 -6.91
C VAL A 46 -0.70 8.40 -7.61
N LYS A 47 -1.39 7.47 -6.93
CA LYS A 47 -2.60 6.84 -7.48
C LYS A 47 -3.72 7.84 -7.76
N ALA A 48 -3.90 8.84 -6.88
CA ALA A 48 -4.91 9.87 -7.06
C ALA A 48 -4.60 10.76 -8.28
N ASP A 49 -3.34 11.13 -8.47
CA ASP A 49 -2.90 11.91 -9.63
C ASP A 49 -3.02 11.10 -10.93
N ILE A 50 -2.57 9.83 -10.93
CA ILE A 50 -2.71 8.93 -12.08
C ILE A 50 -4.18 8.71 -12.45
N ASN A 51 -5.05 8.45 -11.47
CA ASN A 51 -6.48 8.29 -11.74
C ASN A 51 -7.06 9.53 -12.41
N ARG A 52 -6.61 10.72 -12.03
CA ARG A 52 -7.08 11.98 -12.62
C ARG A 52 -6.61 12.17 -14.06
N GLU A 53 -5.39 11.75 -14.36
CA GLU A 53 -4.88 11.74 -15.74
C GLU A 53 -5.54 10.66 -16.60
N MET A 54 -5.73 9.47 -16.06
CA MET A 54 -6.43 8.37 -16.74
C MET A 54 -7.89 8.73 -17.05
N GLU A 55 -8.60 9.38 -16.13
CA GLU A 55 -9.98 9.84 -16.35
C GLU A 55 -10.05 10.87 -17.48
N LEU A 56 -9.07 11.77 -17.59
CA LEU A 56 -8.97 12.72 -18.71
C LEU A 56 -8.67 12.02 -20.05
N ASP A 57 -7.82 11.02 -20.05
CA ASP A 57 -7.53 10.22 -21.24
C ASP A 57 -8.73 9.37 -21.68
N GLU A 58 -9.47 8.77 -20.75
CA GLU A 58 -10.71 8.05 -21.05
C GLU A 58 -11.78 8.98 -21.61
N LEU A 59 -11.95 10.19 -21.06
CA LEU A 59 -12.87 11.19 -21.60
C LEU A 59 -12.49 11.65 -23.01
N ARG A 60 -11.19 11.84 -23.29
CA ARG A 60 -10.70 12.14 -24.65
C ARG A 60 -10.98 11.00 -25.61
N LYS A 61 -10.80 9.75 -25.17
CA LYS A 61 -11.08 8.55 -25.97
C LYS A 61 -12.56 8.45 -26.32
N LEU A 62 -13.44 8.62 -25.34
CA LEU A 62 -14.90 8.65 -25.53
C LEU A 62 -15.32 9.75 -26.50
N GLN A 63 -14.76 10.96 -26.37
CA GLN A 63 -15.04 12.06 -27.31
C GLN A 63 -14.63 11.70 -28.74
N SER A 64 -13.47 11.06 -28.91
CA SER A 64 -12.99 10.63 -30.23
C SER A 64 -13.87 9.53 -30.84
N GLU A 65 -14.32 8.55 -30.05
CA GLU A 65 -15.22 7.48 -30.48
C GLU A 65 -16.60 8.03 -30.87
N VAL A 66 -17.15 8.95 -30.07
CA VAL A 66 -18.44 9.61 -30.37
C VAL A 66 -18.31 10.44 -31.65
N GLN A 67 -17.19 11.13 -31.85
CA GLN A 67 -16.95 11.94 -33.03
C GLN A 67 -16.73 11.10 -34.29
N SER A 68 -16.12 9.92 -34.19
CA SER A 68 -16.01 8.97 -35.31
C SER A 68 -17.34 8.30 -35.63
N ALA A 69 -18.11 7.88 -34.62
CA ALA A 69 -19.41 7.24 -34.81
C ALA A 69 -20.47 8.20 -35.37
N ALA A 70 -20.30 9.52 -35.19
CA ALA A 70 -21.13 10.55 -35.81
C ALA A 70 -20.66 10.97 -37.21
N ARG A 71 -19.47 10.50 -37.65
CA ARG A 71 -18.89 10.81 -38.96
C ARG A 71 -19.09 9.71 -40.01
N ASP A 72 -19.43 8.50 -39.56
CA ASP A 72 -19.94 7.38 -40.37
C ASP A 72 -21.47 7.44 -40.47
#